data_AF-A0A842HEC9-F1
#
_entry.id   AF-A0A842HEC9-F1
#
_cell.length_a   1.000
_cell.length_b   1.000
_cell.length_c   1.000
_cell.angle_alpha   90.00
_cell.angle_beta   90.00
_cell.angle_gamma   90.00
#
_symmetry.space_group_name_H-M   'P 1'
#
loop_
_entity.id
_entity.type
_entity.pdbx_description
1 polymer ?
#
loop_
_entity_poly.entity_id
_entity_poly.type
_entity_poly.pdbx_seq_one_letter_code
_entity_poly.pdbx_strand_id
1 'polypeptide(L)'
;MHKISHTLPLLATSALFAFFTSSMALATDGTWRTSASNADWSDVTKWIDGDIADGVGAIATFDRTLYTGGRTATLDSNRTLGQIQAINTNASGLRNVIIGVSNNSVLTLDNGPSDAIINSSGNGALFINPATSLLSNLKVTNSATTYLTLGSTFSGSAGLKTITLDSSVNRINLSGSISDGLGQVEVIVDTGSLGAPANFFADHTFTGGLTINSGAAVTNASASTLGAGNVNVLGGKLTIGNTDSMIEDAILSFVLSAAIDLNYSGEMTISGLVSGSDSIASGTYSASDLNTYFGGSTFTGTGFISVIPEPGQYAIMAGALLGAVAFLRRRHGRADK
;
A
#
# COMPACT_ATOMS: atom_id res chain seq x y z
N MET A 1 33.24 27.38 -64.33
CA MET A 1 31.83 27.44 -63.86
C MET A 1 31.07 26.30 -64.52
N HIS A 2 30.78 25.22 -63.80
CA HIS A 2 29.97 24.11 -64.30
C HIS A 2 29.05 23.68 -63.16
N LYS A 3 27.75 23.97 -63.29
CA LYS A 3 26.68 23.53 -62.38
C LYS A 3 26.19 22.18 -62.89
N ILE A 4 26.35 21.13 -62.08
CA ILE A 4 25.74 19.81 -62.32
C ILE A 4 24.59 19.68 -61.33
N SER A 5 23.36 19.70 -61.83
CA SER A 5 22.13 19.48 -61.08
C SER A 5 21.78 17.99 -61.06
N HIS A 6 21.90 17.36 -59.90
CA HIS A 6 21.43 15.99 -59.68
C HIS A 6 20.03 16.01 -59.06
N THR A 7 19.03 15.59 -59.83
CA THR A 7 17.68 15.27 -59.36
C THR A 7 17.68 13.85 -58.78
N LEU A 8 17.40 13.72 -57.48
CA LEU A 8 17.22 12.44 -56.79
C LEU A 8 15.77 11.93 -56.96
N PRO A 9 15.56 10.64 -57.27
CA PRO A 9 14.23 10.04 -57.33
C PRO A 9 13.74 9.67 -55.91
N LEU A 10 12.51 10.10 -55.59
CA LEU A 10 11.82 9.77 -54.35
C LEU A 10 11.26 8.33 -54.45
N LEU A 11 11.91 7.35 -53.81
CA LEU A 11 11.33 6.02 -53.61
C LEU A 11 10.27 6.09 -52.51
N ALA A 12 9.00 5.86 -52.86
CA ALA A 12 7.92 5.68 -51.90
C ALA A 12 7.93 4.22 -51.39
N THR A 13 8.43 4.01 -50.18
CA THR A 13 8.39 2.71 -49.50
C THR A 13 7.04 2.55 -48.80
N SER A 14 6.13 1.74 -49.37
CA SER A 14 4.90 1.34 -48.70
C SER A 14 5.21 0.41 -47.52
N ALA A 15 5.11 0.94 -46.30
CA ALA A 15 5.14 0.13 -45.08
C ALA A 15 3.83 -0.62 -44.93
N LEU A 16 3.87 -1.95 -45.12
CA LEU A 16 2.76 -2.85 -44.83
C LEU A 16 2.58 -2.93 -43.31
N PHE A 17 1.63 -2.17 -42.76
CA PHE A 17 1.23 -2.27 -41.36
C PHE A 17 0.46 -3.58 -41.15
N ALA A 18 1.16 -4.62 -40.69
CA ALA A 18 0.52 -5.81 -40.13
C ALA A 18 -0.12 -5.42 -38.79
N PHE A 19 -1.44 -5.24 -38.77
CA PHE A 19 -2.21 -5.17 -37.54
C PHE A 19 -2.19 -6.55 -36.89
N PHE A 20 -1.23 -6.77 -35.98
CA PHE A 20 -1.32 -7.87 -35.03
C PHE A 20 -2.51 -7.56 -34.11
N THR A 21 -3.66 -8.15 -34.41
CA THR A 21 -4.77 -8.20 -33.46
C THR A 21 -4.32 -9.13 -32.34
N SER A 22 -3.75 -8.57 -31.27
CA SER A 22 -3.52 -9.31 -30.04
C SER A 22 -4.83 -9.96 -29.65
N SER A 23 -4.92 -11.29 -29.76
CA SER A 23 -6.09 -12.02 -29.29
C SER A 23 -6.22 -11.73 -27.81
N MET A 24 -7.20 -10.91 -27.45
CA MET A 24 -7.55 -10.71 -26.06
C MET A 24 -7.98 -12.07 -25.52
N ALA A 25 -7.15 -12.69 -24.70
CA ALA A 25 -7.58 -13.84 -23.93
C ALA A 25 -8.78 -13.38 -23.09
N LEU A 26 -9.90 -14.08 -23.24
CA LEU A 26 -11.09 -13.79 -22.44
C LEU A 26 -10.78 -14.14 -20.99
N ALA A 27 -11.29 -13.33 -20.07
CA ALA A 27 -11.26 -13.66 -18.66
C ALA A 27 -11.96 -14.99 -18.43
N THR A 28 -11.29 -15.88 -17.69
CA THR A 28 -11.82 -17.19 -17.31
C THR A 28 -11.80 -17.25 -15.79
N ASP A 29 -12.95 -17.51 -15.18
CA ASP A 29 -13.03 -17.77 -13.75
C ASP A 29 -12.61 -19.21 -13.46
N GLY A 30 -12.10 -19.46 -12.26
CA GLY A 30 -11.67 -20.80 -11.87
C GLY A 30 -11.95 -21.09 -10.40
N THR A 31 -12.33 -22.33 -10.11
CA THR A 31 -12.44 -22.83 -8.73
C THR A 31 -11.45 -23.96 -8.48
N TRP A 32 -10.64 -23.85 -7.43
CA TRP A 32 -9.68 -24.87 -7.04
C TRP A 32 -10.38 -26.10 -6.45
N ARG A 33 -10.06 -27.29 -6.95
CA ARG A 33 -10.80 -28.55 -6.74
C ARG A 33 -10.60 -29.19 -5.34
N THR A 34 -11.62 -29.96 -4.95
CA THR A 34 -11.76 -30.72 -3.69
C THR A 34 -10.64 -31.69 -3.33
N SER A 35 -10.11 -32.41 -4.31
CA SER A 35 -9.10 -33.46 -4.11
C SER A 35 -7.69 -33.00 -4.45
N ALA A 36 -7.52 -31.73 -4.84
CA ALA A 36 -6.24 -31.21 -5.31
C ALA A 36 -5.21 -31.24 -4.17
N SER A 37 -4.04 -31.85 -4.42
CA SER A 37 -2.81 -31.59 -3.67
C SER A 37 -2.30 -30.16 -3.97
N ASN A 38 -1.24 -29.74 -3.29
CA ASN A 38 -0.44 -28.60 -3.75
C ASN A 38 0.01 -28.84 -5.20
N ALA A 39 0.02 -27.78 -6.00
CA ALA A 39 0.33 -27.85 -7.43
C ALA A 39 0.57 -26.45 -8.01
N ASP A 40 1.03 -26.42 -9.26
CA ASP A 40 1.18 -25.21 -10.05
C ASP A 40 -0.20 -24.68 -10.49
N TRP A 41 -0.30 -23.35 -10.61
CA TRP A 41 -1.53 -22.67 -11.01
C TRP A 41 -1.96 -23.07 -12.42
N SER A 42 -1.02 -23.38 -13.31
CA SER A 42 -1.30 -23.84 -14.67
C SER A 42 -1.81 -25.29 -14.77
N ASP A 43 -1.83 -26.06 -13.68
CA ASP A 43 -2.31 -27.45 -13.71
C ASP A 43 -3.85 -27.48 -13.82
N VAL A 44 -4.34 -27.64 -15.05
CA VAL A 44 -5.78 -27.76 -15.38
C VAL A 44 -6.50 -28.83 -14.56
N THR A 45 -5.79 -29.86 -14.07
CA THR A 45 -6.44 -30.93 -13.29
C THR A 45 -6.85 -30.50 -11.88
N LYS A 46 -6.34 -29.34 -11.43
CA LYS A 46 -6.61 -28.74 -10.11
C LYS A 46 -7.76 -27.74 -10.15
N TRP A 47 -8.19 -27.32 -11.32
CA TRP A 47 -9.34 -26.45 -11.51
C TRP A 47 -10.59 -27.29 -11.81
N ILE A 48 -11.73 -26.88 -11.25
CA ILE A 48 -13.03 -27.44 -11.65
C ILE A 48 -13.22 -27.16 -13.15
N ASP A 49 -13.69 -28.16 -13.88
CA ASP A 49 -13.89 -28.16 -15.34
C ASP A 49 -12.64 -27.87 -16.21
N GLY A 50 -11.47 -27.70 -15.60
CA GLY A 50 -10.23 -27.34 -16.30
C GLY A 50 -10.05 -25.83 -16.50
N ASP A 51 -10.94 -25.01 -15.93
CA ASP A 51 -10.96 -23.57 -16.11
C ASP A 51 -9.94 -22.90 -15.18
N ILE A 52 -8.78 -22.56 -15.73
CA ILE A 52 -7.73 -21.83 -15.01
C ILE A 52 -8.17 -20.38 -14.86
N ALA A 53 -8.23 -19.90 -13.62
CA ALA A 53 -8.51 -18.50 -13.35
C ALA A 53 -7.40 -17.59 -13.92
N ASP A 54 -7.73 -16.80 -14.93
CA ASP A 54 -6.83 -15.83 -15.57
C ASP A 54 -7.59 -14.80 -16.43
N GLY A 55 -7.06 -13.58 -16.51
CA GLY A 55 -7.59 -12.46 -17.28
C GLY A 55 -8.21 -11.35 -16.43
N VAL A 56 -8.44 -10.20 -17.07
CA VAL A 56 -9.02 -9.01 -16.42
C VAL A 56 -10.43 -9.31 -15.92
N GLY A 57 -10.67 -9.11 -14.63
CA GLY A 57 -11.96 -9.40 -14.00
C GLY A 57 -12.17 -10.85 -13.59
N ALA A 58 -11.25 -11.77 -13.93
CA ALA A 58 -11.36 -13.18 -13.57
C ALA A 58 -11.34 -13.39 -12.05
N ILE A 59 -12.09 -14.39 -11.58
CA ILE A 59 -12.20 -14.77 -10.18
C ILE A 59 -11.51 -16.11 -9.95
N ALA A 60 -10.49 -16.13 -9.07
CA ALA A 60 -9.90 -17.34 -8.54
C ALA A 60 -10.54 -17.70 -7.19
N THR A 61 -11.30 -18.80 -7.16
CA THR A 61 -12.02 -19.25 -5.96
C THR A 61 -11.34 -20.46 -5.32
N PHE A 62 -11.06 -20.36 -4.03
CA PHE A 62 -10.57 -21.42 -3.16
C PHE A 62 -11.66 -21.73 -2.12
N ASP A 63 -12.57 -22.64 -2.46
CA ASP A 63 -13.64 -23.07 -1.56
C ASP A 63 -13.12 -24.10 -0.55
N ARG A 64 -13.02 -23.69 0.71
CA ARG A 64 -12.45 -24.50 1.79
C ARG A 64 -13.31 -25.71 2.16
N THR A 65 -14.58 -25.80 1.74
CA THR A 65 -15.35 -27.04 1.95
C THR A 65 -14.91 -28.18 1.05
N LEU A 66 -14.27 -27.84 -0.06
CA LEU A 66 -13.97 -28.82 -1.07
C LEU A 66 -12.82 -29.75 -0.63
N TYR A 67 -11.84 -29.26 0.14
CA TYR A 67 -10.62 -30.01 0.44
C TYR A 67 -10.26 -30.04 1.93
N THR A 68 -9.62 -31.10 2.42
CA THR A 68 -9.15 -31.21 3.81
C THR A 68 -7.71 -30.75 3.98
N GLY A 69 -7.43 -29.93 5.00
CA GLY A 69 -6.10 -29.37 5.27
C GLY A 69 -5.76 -28.13 4.44
N GLY A 70 -4.54 -27.61 4.62
CA GLY A 70 -4.07 -26.44 3.86
C GLY A 70 -3.71 -26.76 2.41
N ARG A 71 -3.76 -25.75 1.53
CA ARG A 71 -3.42 -25.86 0.11
C ARG A 71 -2.46 -24.77 -0.33
N THR A 72 -1.57 -25.13 -1.24
CA THR A 72 -0.69 -24.19 -1.95
C THR A 72 -0.96 -24.27 -3.45
N ALA A 73 -1.38 -23.16 -4.04
CA ALA A 73 -1.39 -22.97 -5.49
C ALA A 73 -0.19 -22.10 -5.86
N THR A 74 0.77 -22.67 -6.59
CA THR A 74 2.02 -21.98 -6.94
C THR A 74 1.84 -21.22 -8.24
N LEU A 75 1.98 -19.89 -8.21
CA LEU A 75 1.99 -19.08 -9.42
C LEU A 75 3.27 -19.38 -10.22
N ASP A 76 3.14 -20.17 -11.28
CA ASP A 76 4.24 -20.70 -12.11
C ASP A 76 4.48 -19.92 -13.42
N SER A 77 3.54 -19.04 -13.74
CA SER A 77 3.56 -18.06 -14.82
C SER A 77 2.81 -16.80 -14.38
N ASN A 78 3.07 -15.66 -15.02
CA ASN A 78 2.32 -14.43 -14.73
C ASN A 78 0.81 -14.66 -14.95
N ARG A 79 -0.01 -14.13 -14.05
CA ARG A 79 -1.48 -14.19 -14.15
C ARG A 79 -2.08 -12.82 -13.91
N THR A 80 -3.23 -12.58 -14.53
CA THR A 80 -4.08 -11.43 -14.24
C THR A 80 -5.36 -11.92 -13.60
N LEU A 81 -5.81 -11.28 -12.53
CA LEU A 81 -7.08 -11.60 -11.87
C LEU A 81 -7.79 -10.32 -11.46
N GLY A 82 -9.12 -10.32 -11.55
CA GLY A 82 -9.92 -9.31 -10.87
C GLY A 82 -10.08 -9.62 -9.38
N GLN A 83 -10.18 -10.91 -9.02
CA GLN A 83 -10.49 -11.31 -7.65
C GLN A 83 -9.81 -12.60 -7.22
N ILE A 84 -9.46 -12.68 -5.93
CA ILE A 84 -9.06 -13.90 -5.23
C ILE A 84 -9.99 -14.09 -4.03
N GLN A 85 -10.64 -15.26 -3.95
CA GLN A 85 -11.60 -15.54 -2.91
C GLN A 85 -11.26 -16.86 -2.21
N ALA A 86 -10.82 -16.79 -0.95
CA ALA A 86 -10.69 -17.96 -0.08
C ALA A 86 -11.90 -18.02 0.86
N ILE A 87 -12.90 -18.81 0.50
CA ILE A 87 -14.24 -18.74 1.12
C ILE A 87 -14.56 -19.96 1.97
N ASN A 88 -15.60 -19.78 2.82
CA ASN A 88 -16.48 -20.79 3.43
C ASN A 88 -16.34 -21.00 4.96
N THR A 89 -17.49 -21.03 5.65
CA THR A 89 -17.69 -20.82 7.10
C THR A 89 -17.80 -22.09 7.97
N ASN A 90 -17.99 -23.28 7.39
CA ASN A 90 -18.46 -24.45 8.18
C ASN A 90 -17.46 -25.62 8.27
N ALA A 91 -16.22 -25.46 7.83
CA ALA A 91 -15.22 -26.51 7.94
C ALA A 91 -14.70 -26.63 9.39
N SER A 92 -14.85 -27.82 9.99
CA SER A 92 -14.07 -28.19 11.16
C SER A 92 -12.60 -28.34 10.75
N GLY A 93 -11.73 -27.51 11.35
CA GLY A 93 -10.29 -27.51 11.11
C GLY A 93 -9.76 -26.33 10.27
N LEU A 94 -8.50 -25.98 10.51
CA LEU A 94 -7.79 -24.91 9.81
C LEU A 94 -7.46 -25.32 8.37
N ARG A 95 -7.97 -24.56 7.39
CA ARG A 95 -7.77 -24.81 5.96
C ARG A 95 -7.10 -23.62 5.28
N ASN A 96 -5.81 -23.47 5.54
CA ASN A 96 -5.03 -22.37 5.00
C ASN A 96 -4.95 -22.45 3.47
N VAL A 97 -5.02 -21.29 2.82
CA VAL A 97 -4.76 -21.14 1.38
C VAL A 97 -3.50 -20.32 1.23
N ILE A 98 -2.52 -20.87 0.50
CA ILE A 98 -1.28 -20.21 0.18
C ILE A 98 -1.23 -20.04 -1.33
N ILE A 99 -1.17 -18.79 -1.78
CA ILE A 99 -0.79 -18.49 -3.16
C ILE A 99 0.72 -18.32 -3.14
N GLY A 100 1.43 -19.36 -3.60
CA GLY A 100 2.88 -19.39 -3.69
C GLY A 100 3.36 -18.77 -5.01
N VAL A 101 4.67 -18.73 -5.20
CA VAL A 101 5.29 -18.24 -6.42
C VAL A 101 6.47 -19.12 -6.81
N SER A 102 6.64 -19.33 -8.11
CA SER A 102 7.86 -19.85 -8.73
C SER A 102 8.22 -18.96 -9.94
N ASN A 103 9.44 -19.09 -10.44
CA ASN A 103 9.93 -18.37 -11.63
C ASN A 103 9.81 -16.83 -11.57
N ASN A 104 9.76 -16.23 -10.37
CA ASN A 104 9.49 -14.80 -10.16
C ASN A 104 8.19 -14.33 -10.84
N SER A 105 7.19 -15.21 -10.95
CA SER A 105 5.91 -14.88 -11.56
C SER A 105 5.22 -13.75 -10.79
N VAL A 106 4.60 -12.85 -11.54
CA VAL A 106 3.89 -11.67 -11.02
C VAL A 106 2.39 -11.92 -11.09
N LEU A 107 1.69 -11.61 -10.01
CA LEU A 107 0.25 -11.50 -9.98
C LEU A 107 -0.17 -10.08 -10.36
N THR A 108 -1.00 -9.93 -11.38
CA THR A 108 -1.59 -8.63 -11.74
C THR A 108 -3.03 -8.59 -11.25
N LEU A 109 -3.37 -7.59 -10.44
CA LEU A 109 -4.73 -7.35 -9.98
C LEU A 109 -5.38 -6.27 -10.84
N ASP A 110 -6.31 -6.71 -11.70
CA ASP A 110 -7.04 -5.91 -12.67
C ASP A 110 -8.49 -6.39 -12.75
N ASN A 111 -9.41 -5.59 -12.22
CA ASN A 111 -10.86 -5.81 -12.30
C ASN A 111 -11.52 -4.78 -13.23
N GLY A 112 -10.74 -4.26 -14.21
CA GLY A 112 -11.16 -3.22 -15.13
C GLY A 112 -11.52 -1.92 -14.38
N PRO A 113 -12.74 -1.38 -14.56
CA PRO A 113 -13.15 -0.13 -13.92
C PRO A 113 -13.49 -0.26 -12.43
N SER A 114 -13.55 -1.49 -11.91
CA SER A 114 -13.89 -1.79 -10.51
C SER A 114 -12.63 -2.06 -9.68
N ASP A 115 -12.76 -2.02 -8.36
CA ASP A 115 -11.70 -2.46 -7.45
C ASP A 115 -11.45 -3.96 -7.62
N ALA A 116 -10.19 -4.36 -7.66
CA ALA A 116 -9.79 -5.75 -7.47
C ALA A 116 -10.05 -6.18 -6.02
N ILE A 117 -10.28 -7.48 -5.80
CA ILE A 117 -10.69 -7.98 -4.49
C ILE A 117 -9.80 -9.14 -4.05
N ILE A 118 -9.30 -9.07 -2.82
CA ILE A 118 -8.78 -10.24 -2.11
C ILE A 118 -9.66 -10.46 -0.89
N ASN A 119 -10.35 -11.60 -0.82
CA ASN A 119 -11.26 -11.93 0.26
C ASN A 119 -10.88 -13.25 0.94
N SER A 120 -10.86 -13.25 2.27
CA SER A 120 -10.75 -14.45 3.10
C SER A 120 -11.92 -14.52 4.08
N SER A 121 -12.64 -15.65 4.08
CA SER A 121 -13.75 -15.91 5.01
C SER A 121 -13.71 -17.33 5.59
N GLY A 122 -14.29 -17.48 6.80
CA GLY A 122 -14.38 -18.76 7.49
C GLY A 122 -13.10 -19.25 8.17
N ASN A 123 -12.80 -20.56 8.13
CA ASN A 123 -11.78 -21.16 8.99
C ASN A 123 -10.47 -21.49 8.24
N GLY A 124 -9.50 -20.58 8.30
CA GLY A 124 -8.19 -20.75 7.66
C GLY A 124 -7.56 -19.43 7.24
N ALA A 125 -6.24 -19.38 7.26
CA ALA A 125 -5.50 -18.20 6.84
C ALA A 125 -5.40 -18.13 5.32
N LEU A 126 -5.26 -16.92 4.78
CA LEU A 126 -4.93 -16.68 3.37
C LEU A 126 -3.56 -16.01 3.29
N PHE A 127 -2.66 -16.52 2.46
CA PHE A 127 -1.35 -15.94 2.20
C PHE A 127 -1.21 -15.63 0.71
N ILE A 128 -0.86 -14.39 0.38
CA ILE A 128 -0.56 -13.94 -0.98
C ILE A 128 0.92 -13.62 -1.06
N ASN A 129 1.72 -14.55 -1.60
CA ASN A 129 3.18 -14.44 -1.68
C ASN A 129 3.77 -14.09 -3.07
N PRO A 130 3.04 -13.98 -4.19
CA PRO A 130 3.62 -13.39 -5.39
C PRO A 130 3.88 -11.89 -5.23
N ALA A 131 4.90 -11.38 -5.92
CA ALA A 131 4.95 -9.95 -6.21
C ALA A 131 3.68 -9.56 -6.98
N THR A 132 3.05 -8.45 -6.58
CA THR A 132 1.72 -8.08 -7.06
C THR A 132 1.71 -6.68 -7.66
N SER A 133 1.25 -6.57 -8.91
CA SER A 133 1.05 -5.29 -9.61
C SER A 133 -0.42 -4.89 -9.58
N LEU A 134 -0.71 -3.63 -9.22
CA LEU A 134 -2.06 -3.09 -9.11
C LEU A 134 -2.42 -2.25 -10.35
N LEU A 135 -3.27 -2.79 -11.23
CA LEU A 135 -3.88 -2.03 -12.33
C LEU A 135 -5.19 -1.37 -11.89
N SER A 136 -5.94 -2.02 -11.01
CA SER A 136 -7.10 -1.46 -10.30
C SER A 136 -6.72 -1.03 -8.87
N ASN A 137 -7.62 -0.30 -8.20
CA ASN A 137 -7.59 -0.23 -6.74
C ASN A 137 -7.79 -1.63 -6.15
N LEU A 138 -7.43 -1.83 -4.90
CA LEU A 138 -7.53 -3.11 -4.22
C LEU A 138 -8.37 -2.98 -2.95
N LYS A 139 -9.40 -3.80 -2.82
CA LYS A 139 -10.09 -4.06 -1.55
C LYS A 139 -9.66 -5.40 -0.97
N VAL A 140 -9.15 -5.38 0.25
CA VAL A 140 -8.74 -6.58 1.00
C VAL A 140 -9.70 -6.80 2.15
N THR A 141 -10.42 -7.91 2.13
CA THR A 141 -11.37 -8.27 3.19
C THR A 141 -10.93 -9.50 3.95
N ASN A 142 -10.90 -9.42 5.28
CA ASN A 142 -10.71 -10.59 6.15
C ASN A 142 -11.85 -10.74 7.16
N SER A 143 -12.74 -11.68 6.86
CA SER A 143 -13.79 -12.16 7.76
C SER A 143 -13.50 -13.57 8.27
N ALA A 144 -12.31 -14.10 8.00
CA ALA A 144 -11.90 -15.39 8.54
C ALA A 144 -11.61 -15.30 10.05
N THR A 145 -11.76 -16.43 10.74
CA THR A 145 -11.41 -16.54 12.17
C THR A 145 -9.91 -16.47 12.43
N THR A 146 -9.10 -16.47 11.38
CA THR A 146 -7.64 -16.34 11.37
C THR A 146 -7.22 -15.15 10.51
N TYR A 147 -5.92 -14.94 10.33
CA TYR A 147 -5.38 -13.79 9.63
C TYR A 147 -5.28 -13.97 8.11
N LEU A 148 -5.27 -12.84 7.39
CA LEU A 148 -4.87 -12.74 5.98
C LEU A 148 -3.50 -12.06 5.91
N THR A 149 -2.60 -12.56 5.07
CA THR A 149 -1.25 -11.99 4.91
C THR A 149 -0.99 -11.63 3.46
N LEU A 150 -0.63 -10.36 3.23
CA LEU A 150 0.02 -9.89 2.00
C LEU A 150 1.54 -10.05 2.21
N GLY A 151 2.09 -11.13 1.69
CA GLY A 151 3.42 -11.63 2.06
C GLY A 151 4.57 -11.17 1.17
N SER A 152 4.30 -10.44 0.09
CA SER A 152 5.30 -9.94 -0.86
C SER A 152 4.98 -8.54 -1.32
N THR A 153 5.82 -7.97 -2.19
CA THR A 153 5.68 -6.56 -2.59
C THR A 153 4.40 -6.34 -3.40
N PHE A 154 3.64 -5.31 -3.02
CA PHE A 154 2.53 -4.75 -3.81
C PHE A 154 2.98 -3.41 -4.39
N SER A 155 2.79 -3.22 -5.69
CA SER A 155 3.20 -2.00 -6.39
C SER A 155 2.10 -1.42 -7.27
N GLY A 156 1.91 -0.10 -7.23
CA GLY A 156 1.00 0.63 -8.10
C GLY A 156 1.45 0.67 -9.56
N SER A 157 0.51 0.58 -10.49
CA SER A 157 0.71 1.07 -11.85
C SER A 157 0.42 2.57 -11.94
N ALA A 158 0.51 3.16 -13.15
CA ALA A 158 0.30 4.58 -13.37
C ALA A 158 -0.99 5.13 -12.73
N GLY A 159 -0.90 6.37 -12.23
CA GLY A 159 -1.96 7.03 -11.48
C GLY A 159 -1.96 6.67 -9.99
N LEU A 160 -2.95 7.16 -9.25
CA LEU A 160 -3.17 6.78 -7.86
C LEU A 160 -3.90 5.43 -7.82
N LYS A 161 -3.41 4.52 -6.97
CA LYS A 161 -4.08 3.28 -6.58
C LYS A 161 -4.33 3.30 -5.09
N THR A 162 -5.52 2.88 -4.68
CA THR A 162 -5.86 2.77 -3.26
C THR A 162 -5.90 1.29 -2.85
N ILE A 163 -5.30 0.97 -1.70
CA ILE A 163 -5.45 -0.33 -1.03
C ILE A 163 -6.30 -0.13 0.22
N THR A 164 -7.53 -0.64 0.21
CA THR A 164 -8.44 -0.57 1.36
C THR A 164 -8.40 -1.89 2.14
N LEU A 165 -8.09 -1.81 3.43
CA LEU A 165 -8.02 -2.94 4.36
C LEU A 165 -9.26 -2.94 5.25
N ASP A 166 -10.10 -3.96 5.07
CA ASP A 166 -11.40 -4.11 5.72
C ASP A 166 -11.44 -5.47 6.43
N SER A 167 -11.43 -5.46 7.77
CA SER A 167 -11.45 -6.69 8.55
C SER A 167 -12.45 -6.61 9.69
N SER A 168 -13.46 -7.46 9.66
CA SER A 168 -14.49 -7.51 10.69
C SER A 168 -14.20 -8.51 11.82
N VAL A 169 -13.22 -9.41 11.64
CA VAL A 169 -13.00 -10.53 12.58
C VAL A 169 -11.56 -10.66 13.04
N ASN A 170 -10.58 -10.67 12.12
CA ASN A 170 -9.18 -10.97 12.48
C ASN A 170 -8.18 -10.24 11.57
N ARG A 171 -6.95 -10.06 12.05
CA ARG A 171 -5.97 -9.12 11.51
C ARG A 171 -5.65 -9.34 10.03
N ILE A 172 -5.30 -8.25 9.36
CA ILE A 172 -4.62 -8.26 8.06
C ILE A 172 -3.14 -7.94 8.33
N ASN A 173 -2.24 -8.78 7.84
CA ASN A 173 -0.80 -8.57 7.97
C ASN A 173 -0.23 -8.13 6.62
N LEU A 174 0.44 -6.99 6.61
CA LEU A 174 1.26 -6.50 5.51
C LEU A 174 2.71 -6.89 5.81
N SER A 175 3.09 -8.10 5.38
CA SER A 175 4.44 -8.65 5.61
C SER A 175 5.40 -8.43 4.45
N GLY A 176 4.86 -8.13 3.27
CA GLY A 176 5.63 -7.56 2.16
C GLY A 176 5.45 -6.04 2.09
N SER A 177 6.39 -5.38 1.40
CA SER A 177 6.37 -3.94 1.22
C SER A 177 5.22 -3.49 0.31
N ILE A 178 4.75 -2.27 0.51
CA ILE A 178 3.85 -1.58 -0.42
C ILE A 178 4.65 -0.41 -0.99
N SER A 179 4.64 -0.25 -2.31
CA SER A 179 5.42 0.75 -3.04
C SER A 179 4.61 1.39 -4.15
N ASP A 180 5.05 2.56 -4.60
CA ASP A 180 4.38 3.31 -5.66
C ASP A 180 4.47 2.65 -7.05
N GLY A 181 5.52 1.84 -7.27
CA GLY A 181 5.78 1.25 -8.58
C GLY A 181 5.97 2.31 -9.66
N LEU A 182 5.05 2.34 -10.63
CA LEU A 182 5.03 3.35 -11.72
C LEU A 182 4.05 4.50 -11.46
N GLY A 183 3.30 4.47 -10.36
CA GLY A 183 2.30 5.48 -10.03
C GLY A 183 2.44 5.97 -8.60
N GLN A 184 1.33 5.97 -7.86
CA GLN A 184 1.29 6.29 -6.44
C GLN A 184 0.33 5.31 -5.75
N VAL A 185 0.65 4.91 -4.52
CA VAL A 185 -0.25 4.08 -3.70
C VAL A 185 -0.67 4.83 -2.43
N GLU A 186 -1.96 4.82 -2.15
CA GLU A 186 -2.55 5.19 -0.85
C GLU A 186 -3.03 3.92 -0.15
N VAL A 187 -2.89 3.87 1.18
CA VAL A 187 -3.45 2.79 2.01
C VAL A 187 -4.55 3.35 2.90
N ILE A 188 -5.72 2.68 2.91
CA ILE A 188 -6.85 3.01 3.78
C ILE A 188 -7.10 1.84 4.73
N VAL A 189 -7.10 2.11 6.03
CA VAL A 189 -7.49 1.15 7.08
C VAL A 189 -8.92 1.46 7.52
N ASP A 190 -9.81 0.50 7.30
CA ASP A 190 -11.22 0.60 7.64
C ASP A 190 -11.72 -0.73 8.23
N THR A 191 -11.08 -1.20 9.29
CA THR A 191 -11.38 -2.51 9.90
C THR A 191 -12.56 -2.45 10.89
N GLY A 192 -13.21 -1.29 11.08
CA GLY A 192 -14.29 -1.13 12.05
C GLY A 192 -13.80 -1.18 13.51
N SER A 193 -14.61 -0.69 14.45
CA SER A 193 -14.22 -0.55 15.87
C SER A 193 -13.98 -1.88 16.61
N LEU A 194 -14.53 -2.98 16.10
CA LEU A 194 -14.33 -4.34 16.63
C LEU A 194 -13.29 -5.14 15.82
N GLY A 195 -12.79 -4.58 14.71
CA GLY A 195 -11.85 -5.26 13.84
C GLY A 195 -10.48 -5.41 14.48
N ALA A 196 -9.87 -6.55 14.24
CA ALA A 196 -8.47 -6.77 14.55
C ALA A 196 -7.57 -5.87 13.66
N PRO A 197 -6.34 -5.56 14.10
CA PRO A 197 -5.52 -4.54 13.45
C PRO A 197 -5.05 -4.92 12.05
N ALA A 198 -4.78 -3.90 11.24
CA ALA A 198 -3.85 -3.98 10.12
C ALA A 198 -2.41 -3.82 10.64
N ASN A 199 -1.60 -4.87 10.50
CA ASN A 199 -0.21 -4.86 10.97
C ASN A 199 0.76 -4.60 9.82
N PHE A 200 1.63 -3.61 9.99
CA PHE A 200 2.68 -3.22 9.06
C PHE A 200 4.00 -3.82 9.57
N PHE A 201 4.42 -4.92 8.94
CA PHE A 201 5.61 -5.70 9.34
C PHE A 201 6.82 -5.49 8.43
N ALA A 202 6.65 -4.81 7.29
CA ALA A 202 7.72 -4.51 6.35
C ALA A 202 7.97 -2.99 6.28
N ASP A 203 9.03 -2.61 5.58
CA ASP A 203 9.26 -1.23 5.17
C ASP A 203 8.40 -0.89 3.96
N HIS A 204 7.51 0.08 4.15
CA HIS A 204 6.62 0.58 3.12
C HIS A 204 7.15 1.90 2.55
N THR A 205 7.01 2.11 1.24
CA THR A 205 7.60 3.27 0.53
C THR A 205 6.58 4.04 -0.32
N PHE A 206 5.30 3.71 -0.19
CA PHE A 206 4.24 4.41 -0.91
C PHE A 206 4.11 5.87 -0.46
N THR A 207 3.81 6.77 -1.39
CA THR A 207 3.77 8.22 -1.13
C THR A 207 2.35 8.80 -1.07
N GLY A 208 1.32 8.02 -1.42
CA GLY A 208 -0.08 8.49 -1.39
C GLY A 208 -0.63 8.71 0.02
N GLY A 209 0.08 8.24 1.04
CA GLY A 209 -0.29 8.39 2.44
C GLY A 209 -1.11 7.22 2.99
N LEU A 210 -1.28 7.25 4.31
CA LEU A 210 -2.04 6.29 5.07
C LEU A 210 -3.23 6.99 5.71
N THR A 211 -4.44 6.49 5.48
CA THR A 211 -5.65 6.98 6.12
C THR A 211 -6.27 5.89 6.99
N ILE A 212 -6.52 6.18 8.26
CA ILE A 212 -7.21 5.29 9.20
C ILE A 212 -8.59 5.89 9.46
N ASN A 213 -9.61 5.30 8.82
CA ASN A 213 -11.01 5.71 9.01
C ASN A 213 -11.57 5.09 10.29
N SER A 214 -11.26 3.82 10.53
CA SER A 214 -11.74 3.06 11.67
C SER A 214 -10.83 1.87 11.97
N GLY A 215 -11.01 1.25 13.15
CA GLY A 215 -10.24 0.07 13.55
C GLY A 215 -8.85 0.40 14.05
N ALA A 216 -7.84 -0.40 13.71
CA ALA A 216 -6.49 -0.19 14.22
C ALA A 216 -5.40 -0.44 13.16
N ALA A 217 -4.40 0.45 13.10
CA ALA A 217 -3.16 0.24 12.36
C ALA A 217 -1.99 0.14 13.35
N VAL A 218 -1.06 -0.78 13.12
CA VAL A 218 0.06 -1.05 14.03
C VAL A 218 1.36 -1.21 13.26
N THR A 219 2.38 -0.39 13.56
CA THR A 219 3.77 -0.76 13.24
C THR A 219 4.34 -1.63 14.34
N ASN A 220 5.18 -2.59 13.97
CA ASN A 220 5.84 -3.47 14.94
C ASN A 220 7.04 -2.73 15.58
N ALA A 221 7.54 -3.26 16.69
CA ALA A 221 8.73 -2.78 17.39
C ALA A 221 10.05 -2.95 16.61
N SER A 222 10.01 -3.60 15.44
CA SER A 222 11.13 -3.68 14.50
C SER A 222 10.95 -2.61 13.43
N ALA A 223 12.05 -2.06 12.89
CA ALA A 223 12.06 -1.01 11.87
C ALA A 223 11.09 -1.32 10.72
N SER A 224 9.87 -0.81 10.84
CA SER A 224 8.81 -0.91 9.85
C SER A 224 8.18 0.46 9.72
N THR A 225 8.09 0.94 8.48
CA THR A 225 7.60 2.27 8.15
C THR A 225 6.14 2.20 7.68
N LEU A 226 5.36 3.25 7.88
CA LEU A 226 3.96 3.36 7.40
C LEU A 226 3.87 3.86 5.95
N GLY A 227 4.98 4.00 5.24
CA GLY A 227 5.06 4.69 3.96
C GLY A 227 5.85 6.00 4.04
N ALA A 228 5.93 6.69 2.91
CA ALA A 228 6.59 7.98 2.75
C ALA A 228 5.58 9.15 2.64
N GLY A 229 4.28 8.87 2.66
CA GLY A 229 3.22 9.90 2.65
C GLY A 229 2.77 10.32 4.05
N ASN A 230 1.83 11.25 4.10
CA ASN A 230 1.19 11.70 5.33
C ASN A 230 0.36 10.57 5.98
N VAL A 231 0.16 10.66 7.29
CA VAL A 231 -0.68 9.74 8.06
C VAL A 231 -1.88 10.51 8.62
N ASN A 232 -3.09 10.09 8.25
CA ASN A 232 -4.36 10.67 8.67
C ASN A 232 -5.12 9.69 9.56
N VAL A 233 -5.32 10.01 10.84
CA VAL A 233 -6.09 9.21 11.80
C VAL A 233 -7.47 9.85 12.00
N LEU A 234 -8.39 9.56 11.10
CA LEU A 234 -9.76 10.10 11.09
C LEU A 234 -10.67 9.37 12.08
N GLY A 235 -10.26 8.20 12.55
CA GLY A 235 -10.89 7.43 13.61
C GLY A 235 -10.02 6.23 14.01
N GLY A 236 -10.51 5.42 14.95
CA GLY A 236 -9.81 4.20 15.36
C GLY A 236 -8.53 4.45 16.17
N LYS A 237 -7.56 3.54 16.04
CA LYS A 237 -6.29 3.54 16.76
C LYS A 237 -5.09 3.45 15.81
N LEU A 238 -4.09 4.32 16.00
CA LEU A 238 -2.75 4.14 15.46
C LEU A 238 -1.81 3.72 16.59
N THR A 239 -1.13 2.58 16.47
CA THR A 239 -0.01 2.21 17.35
C THR A 239 1.30 2.36 16.61
N ILE A 240 2.16 3.23 17.11
CA ILE A 240 3.51 3.46 16.61
C ILE A 240 4.46 2.61 17.43
N GLY A 241 5.08 1.60 16.82
CA GLY A 241 5.93 0.62 17.49
C GLY A 241 7.42 0.95 17.52
N ASN A 242 7.89 1.85 16.67
CA ASN A 242 9.32 2.17 16.52
C ASN A 242 9.53 3.64 16.11
N THR A 243 10.77 4.15 16.20
CA THR A 243 11.11 5.55 15.85
C THR A 243 11.12 5.84 14.35
N ASP A 244 11.13 4.81 13.51
CA ASP A 244 11.19 4.91 12.05
C ASP A 244 9.81 4.71 11.40
N SER A 245 8.74 4.66 12.20
CA SER A 245 7.38 4.35 11.71
C SER A 245 6.84 5.38 10.74
N MET A 246 7.32 6.62 10.83
CA MET A 246 7.00 7.70 9.90
C MET A 246 8.31 8.36 9.45
N ILE A 247 8.34 8.84 8.21
CA ILE A 247 9.48 9.60 7.71
C ILE A 247 9.46 11.04 8.24
N GLU A 248 10.62 11.68 8.25
CA GLU A 248 10.80 13.07 8.72
C GLU A 248 9.92 14.08 7.97
N ASP A 249 9.65 13.86 6.68
CA ASP A 249 8.81 14.75 5.88
C ASP A 249 7.30 14.56 6.09
N ALA A 250 6.87 13.50 6.80
CA ALA A 250 5.45 13.17 6.94
C ALA A 250 4.73 14.11 7.93
N ILE A 251 3.47 14.40 7.65
CA ILE A 251 2.54 15.05 8.59
C ILE A 251 1.65 13.99 9.23
N LEU A 252 1.53 14.03 10.57
CA LEU A 252 0.51 13.28 11.31
C LEU A 252 -0.70 14.17 11.56
N SER A 253 -1.82 13.86 10.91
CA SER A 253 -3.11 14.53 11.12
C SER A 253 -4.09 13.60 11.85
N PHE A 254 -4.87 14.12 12.79
CA PHE A 254 -5.81 13.29 13.56
C PHE A 254 -7.06 14.05 14.02
N VAL A 255 -8.03 13.31 14.55
CA VAL A 255 -9.19 13.85 15.28
C VAL A 255 -9.12 13.47 16.75
N LEU A 256 -9.69 14.28 17.65
CA LEU A 256 -9.63 14.03 19.11
C LEU A 256 -10.31 12.73 19.56
N SER A 257 -11.21 12.16 18.75
CA SER A 257 -11.82 10.86 19.02
C SER A 257 -10.96 9.65 18.62
N ALA A 258 -9.82 9.87 17.93
CA ALA A 258 -8.87 8.82 17.63
C ALA A 258 -8.03 8.46 18.87
N ALA A 259 -7.34 7.33 18.80
CA ALA A 259 -6.32 6.94 19.75
C ALA A 259 -4.96 6.79 19.05
N ILE A 260 -3.90 7.37 19.61
CA ILE A 260 -2.54 7.30 19.09
C ILE A 260 -1.63 6.81 20.23
N ASP A 261 -1.01 5.66 20.03
CA ASP A 261 -0.21 4.98 21.04
C ASP A 261 1.27 5.00 20.65
N LEU A 262 2.06 5.82 21.35
CA LEU A 262 3.50 5.99 21.16
C LEU A 262 4.26 4.85 21.85
N ASN A 263 4.03 3.63 21.37
CA ASN A 263 4.56 2.39 21.93
C ASN A 263 5.99 2.10 21.46
N TYR A 264 6.88 3.05 21.69
CA TYR A 264 8.31 2.97 21.41
C TYR A 264 9.11 3.70 22.49
N SER A 265 10.42 3.49 22.48
CA SER A 265 11.39 4.27 23.25
C SER A 265 12.19 5.17 22.32
N GLY A 266 12.43 6.42 22.72
CA GLY A 266 13.18 7.39 21.92
C GLY A 266 12.28 8.44 21.28
N GLU A 267 12.78 9.04 20.21
CA GLU A 267 12.19 10.20 19.54
C GLU A 267 11.97 9.88 18.07
N MET A 268 10.74 10.10 17.58
CA MET A 268 10.38 10.02 16.16
C MET A 268 10.22 11.44 15.62
N THR A 269 10.85 11.75 14.49
CA THR A 269 10.79 13.09 13.88
C THR A 269 9.78 13.13 12.73
N ILE A 270 8.98 14.19 12.68
CA ILE A 270 7.97 14.46 11.64
C ILE A 270 7.91 15.97 11.31
N SER A 271 7.39 16.32 10.13
CA SER A 271 7.33 17.70 9.64
C SER A 271 6.13 18.48 10.19
N GLY A 272 5.11 17.77 10.69
CA GLY A 272 3.91 18.40 11.23
C GLY A 272 3.04 17.47 12.06
N LEU A 273 2.37 18.04 13.06
CA LEU A 273 1.37 17.36 13.88
C LEU A 273 0.14 18.26 14.01
N VAL A 274 -1.01 17.77 13.53
CA VAL A 274 -2.22 18.59 13.31
C VAL A 274 -3.47 17.88 13.82
N SER A 275 -4.36 18.62 14.49
CA SER A 275 -5.72 18.18 14.85
C SER A 275 -6.75 19.17 14.33
N GLY A 276 -7.50 18.80 13.29
CA GLY A 276 -8.42 19.72 12.63
C GLY A 276 -7.68 20.93 12.05
N SER A 277 -7.93 22.12 12.59
CA SER A 277 -7.23 23.37 12.22
C SER A 277 -6.02 23.70 13.10
N ASP A 278 -5.84 22.98 14.22
CA ASP A 278 -4.80 23.28 15.20
C ASP A 278 -3.51 22.56 14.82
N SER A 279 -2.40 23.29 14.77
CA SER A 279 -1.06 22.75 14.50
C SER A 279 -0.12 23.12 15.65
N ILE A 280 0.69 22.16 16.08
CA ILE A 280 1.67 22.42 17.14
C ILE A 280 2.94 23.02 16.56
N ALA A 281 3.58 23.90 17.33
CA ALA A 281 4.88 24.46 16.97
C ALA A 281 5.97 23.37 16.97
N SER A 282 7.14 23.70 16.42
CA SER A 282 8.29 22.79 16.46
C SER A 282 8.75 22.53 17.90
N GLY A 283 9.09 21.29 18.22
CA GLY A 283 9.55 20.86 19.54
C GLY A 283 9.45 19.36 19.74
N THR A 284 9.97 18.86 20.86
CA THR A 284 9.86 17.46 21.26
C THR A 284 8.78 17.33 22.33
N TYR A 285 7.81 16.43 22.11
CA TYR A 285 6.62 16.30 22.92
C TYR A 285 6.42 14.85 23.39
N SER A 286 6.13 14.69 24.68
CA SER A 286 5.61 13.43 25.24
C SER A 286 4.11 13.30 24.97
N ALA A 287 3.54 12.10 25.17
CA ALA A 287 2.09 11.90 25.11
C ALA A 287 1.31 12.85 26.05
N SER A 288 1.84 13.14 27.25
CA SER A 288 1.22 14.08 28.19
C SER A 288 1.25 15.53 27.72
N ASP A 289 2.33 15.96 27.06
CA ASP A 289 2.44 17.31 26.51
C ASP A 289 1.43 17.51 25.38
N LEU A 290 1.31 16.52 24.49
CA LEU A 290 0.37 16.52 23.37
C LEU A 290 -1.09 16.56 23.84
N ASN A 291 -1.44 15.74 24.83
CA ASN A 291 -2.80 15.76 25.42
C ASN A 291 -3.11 17.08 26.14
N THR A 292 -2.10 17.74 26.72
CA THR A 292 -2.26 19.06 27.33
C THR A 292 -2.49 20.13 26.27
N TYR A 293 -1.76 20.06 25.15
CA TYR A 293 -1.84 21.03 24.06
C TYR A 293 -3.16 20.93 23.28
N PHE A 294 -3.51 19.74 22.79
CA PHE A 294 -4.71 19.53 21.96
C PHE A 294 -5.98 19.31 22.79
N GLY A 295 -5.83 19.02 24.09
CA GLY A 295 -6.92 18.60 24.96
C GLY A 295 -7.30 17.13 24.78
N GLY A 296 -7.78 16.51 25.86
CA GLY A 296 -8.28 15.12 25.84
C GLY A 296 -7.25 14.06 26.25
N SER A 297 -7.37 12.87 25.67
CA SER A 297 -6.54 11.69 25.98
C SER A 297 -6.22 10.88 24.72
N THR A 298 -6.04 11.57 23.60
CA THR A 298 -5.76 10.96 22.29
C THR A 298 -4.42 10.22 22.29
N PHE A 299 -3.40 10.74 22.98
CA PHE A 299 -2.06 10.17 23.00
C PHE A 299 -1.81 9.30 24.24
N THR A 300 -1.20 8.14 24.06
CA THR A 300 -0.67 7.27 25.13
C THR A 300 0.76 6.81 24.80
N GLY A 301 1.39 6.05 25.70
CA GLY A 301 2.70 5.45 25.47
C GLY A 301 3.87 6.24 26.08
N THR A 302 5.09 5.82 25.74
CA THR A 302 6.35 6.32 26.33
C THR A 302 7.25 7.05 25.33
N GLY A 303 6.95 6.96 24.04
CA GLY A 303 7.73 7.62 22.99
C GLY A 303 7.55 9.13 22.99
N PHE A 304 8.48 9.81 22.31
CA PHE A 304 8.43 11.24 22.05
C PHE A 304 8.27 11.51 20.55
N ILE A 305 7.55 12.59 20.20
CA ILE A 305 7.45 13.11 18.84
C ILE A 305 8.24 14.42 18.76
N SER A 306 9.16 14.50 17.80
CA SER A 306 9.86 15.72 17.40
C SER A 306 9.18 16.33 16.19
N VAL A 307 8.54 17.48 16.37
CA VAL A 307 8.00 18.25 15.25
C VAL A 307 9.06 19.24 14.81
N ILE A 308 9.48 19.16 13.55
CA ILE A 308 10.42 20.12 12.96
C ILE A 308 9.69 21.03 11.96
N PRO A 309 10.13 22.28 11.79
CA PRO A 309 9.63 23.14 10.72
C PRO A 309 9.81 22.48 9.36
N GLU A 310 8.85 22.67 8.46
CA GLU A 310 8.98 22.18 7.09
C GLU A 310 10.28 22.72 6.45
N PRO A 311 11.03 21.91 5.68
CA PRO A 311 12.26 22.33 4.99
C PRO A 311 12.10 23.63 4.18
N GLY A 312 10.92 23.89 3.63
CA GLY A 312 10.59 25.13 2.92
C GLY A 312 10.70 26.39 3.78
N GLN A 313 10.36 26.31 5.08
CA GLN A 313 10.49 27.44 5.99
C GLN A 313 11.96 27.79 6.23
N TYR A 314 12.83 26.79 6.33
CA TYR A 314 14.28 27.02 6.43
C TYR A 314 14.85 27.70 5.18
N ALA A 315 14.40 27.29 3.99
CA ALA A 315 14.82 27.92 2.74
C ALA A 315 14.41 29.40 2.68
N ILE A 316 13.19 29.73 3.13
CA ILE A 316 12.69 31.11 3.18
C ILE A 316 13.47 31.93 4.21
N MET A 317 13.72 31.38 5.41
CA MET A 317 14.50 32.09 6.44
C MET A 317 15.94 32.33 6.00
N ALA A 318 16.59 31.34 5.39
CA ALA A 318 17.94 31.48 4.85
C ALA A 318 17.98 32.53 3.73
N GLY A 319 16.99 32.51 2.82
CA GLY A 319 16.83 33.51 1.77
C GLY A 319 16.63 34.93 2.32
N ALA A 320 15.79 35.09 3.34
CA ALA A 320 15.56 36.37 4.00
C ALA A 320 16.82 36.92 4.67
N LEU A 321 17.60 36.05 5.34
CA LEU A 321 18.86 36.42 5.97
C LEU A 321 19.90 36.88 4.92
N LEU A 322 20.04 36.13 3.82
CA LEU A 322 20.94 36.50 2.72
C LEU A 322 20.51 37.82 2.06
N GLY A 323 19.20 38.03 1.90
CA GLY A 323 18.63 39.29 1.42
C GLY A 323 18.95 40.48 2.33
N ALA A 324 18.82 40.31 3.65
CA ALA A 324 19.14 41.35 4.63
C ALA A 324 20.64 41.70 4.62
N VAL A 325 21.53 40.71 4.55
CA VAL A 325 22.98 40.93 4.45
C VAL A 325 23.36 41.67 3.18
N ALA A 326 22.77 41.31 2.03
CA ALA A 326 23.00 41.99 0.76
C ALA A 326 22.51 43.45 0.80
N PHE A 327 21.37 43.71 1.44
CA PHE A 327 20.83 45.06 1.64
C PHE A 327 21.76 45.93 2.49
N LEU A 328 22.26 45.38 3.62
CA LEU A 328 23.19 46.09 4.49
C LEU A 328 24.52 46.42 3.79
N ARG A 329 25.07 45.50 2.99
CA ARG A 329 26.27 45.76 2.19
C ARG A 329 26.06 46.88 1.17
N ARG A 330 24.91 46.91 0.48
CA ARG A 330 24.57 48.00 -0.47
C ARG A 330 24.46 49.36 0.22
N ARG A 331 23.96 49.40 1.46
CA ARG A 331 23.85 50.65 2.21
C ARG A 331 25.22 51.21 2.62
N HIS A 332 26.14 50.35 3.06
CA HIS A 332 27.51 50.78 3.38
C HIS A 332 28.27 51.29 2.15
N GLY A 333 28.15 50.63 0.99
CA GLY A 333 28.81 51.09 -0.23
C GLY A 333 28.32 52.44 -0.80
N ARG A 334 27.26 53.03 -0.25
CA ARG A 334 26.75 54.37 -0.66
C ARG A 334 27.19 55.50 0.27
N ALA A 335 27.73 55.21 1.45
CA ALA A 335 28.16 56.25 2.39
C ALA A 335 29.54 56.85 2.04
N ASP A 336 30.30 56.20 1.16
CA ASP A 336 31.67 56.61 0.77
C ASP A 336 31.75 57.25 -0.63
N LYS A 337 30.63 57.79 -1.15
CA LYS A 337 30.59 58.62 -2.36
C LYS A 337 29.90 59.94 -2.08
#